data_AF-A0A5E9PEG0-F1
#
_entry.id   AF-A0A5E9PEG0-F1
#
_cell.length_a   1.000
_cell.length_b   1.000
_cell.length_c   1.000
_cell.angle_alpha   90.00
_cell.angle_beta   90.00
_cell.angle_gamma   90.00
#
_symmetry.space_group_name_H-M   'P 1'
#
loop_
_entity.id
_entity.type
_entity.pdbx_description
1 polymer ?
#
loop_
_entity_poly.entity_id
_entity_poly.type
_entity_poly.pdbx_seq_one_letter_code
_entity_poly.pdbx_strand_id
1 'polypeptide(L)'
;MNYTNNKRILTHSALVLAILGALAGCGSDNDDTSAPSTNKPPQLSPAVGVKMTGSCSDLLGFQYNNTVISSATLQEAGTLTVANKPIGAHCLVKGYMDQHISPIDGQAYQIGFEMRLPIDWNGRFLYQGNGGTDGNLVPATGQVGSGGPLTNALHDGFAVISSDAGHNASQNPMFGLDPQARINYGYGAITKLTPMAKNLIKAAYGKLPDRSYAGGTSNGGRHAMIAATRLGDQYDGILASTPGFHLPRAAAAQLYTAQQLRRVATDENDLSTALTLSERKVLAKAILDRCDALDGVADGLVQDVEACRTAFDIHKDVPVCSSTRDGTCLSTEQIDVLANIYRGPVNSAGQALYATQPFDPGLVGSNWASWKFESSVGTARDPVAVGILFQVPPDPTVTQNSRQFAFNFNFDTDYPKLSATNDVYTESSMSFMMPPDELNLDKLRNHGGKIIVVQGTADGVFSVDDTQNWYDQLLQHYKNDAKGTAPEFARFFRVPGMNHTRDGIATDQFDALTPLVNWVEYGQAPDKIIATARGAGNPSGQVNTELPQDWAPDRTRPLCPYPLIARYNGQGDSEKAENFSCK
;
A
#
# COMPACT_ATOMS: atom_id res chain seq x y z
N MET A 1 -37.42 47.31 -58.61
CA MET A 1 -37.85 45.97 -59.05
C MET A 1 -38.60 45.36 -57.86
N ASN A 2 -39.94 45.40 -57.85
CA ASN A 2 -40.84 44.35 -58.38
C ASN A 2 -40.72 43.07 -57.51
N TYR A 3 -41.71 42.48 -56.83
CA TYR A 3 -43.19 42.42 -56.91
C TYR A 3 -43.68 42.00 -55.49
N THR A 4 -44.74 42.59 -54.89
CA THR A 4 -46.13 42.06 -54.69
C THR A 4 -46.25 40.68 -53.99
N ASN A 5 -47.28 40.26 -53.25
CA ASN A 5 -48.60 40.78 -52.91
C ASN A 5 -49.26 39.80 -51.90
N ASN A 6 -50.10 40.35 -51.01
CA ASN A 6 -51.48 39.94 -50.70
C ASN A 6 -51.87 38.50 -50.26
N LYS A 7 -52.55 38.49 -49.09
CA LYS A 7 -53.95 38.02 -48.85
C LYS A 7 -54.17 36.48 -48.75
N ARG A 8 -55.09 35.92 -47.95
CA ARG A 8 -56.47 36.35 -47.62
C ARG A 8 -57.09 35.35 -46.57
N ILE A 9 -57.85 35.84 -45.58
CA ILE A 9 -59.32 35.64 -45.36
C ILE A 9 -59.72 34.32 -44.66
N LEU A 10 -60.23 34.41 -43.41
CA LEU A 10 -61.63 34.19 -42.93
C LEU A 10 -62.04 32.69 -42.96
N THR A 11 -62.72 32.08 -41.98
CA THR A 11 -64.01 32.43 -41.35
C THR A 11 -64.37 31.33 -40.33
N HIS A 12 -65.07 31.71 -39.24
CA HIS A 12 -66.18 30.99 -38.55
C HIS A 12 -65.83 29.79 -37.64
N SER A 13 -66.03 29.92 -36.32
CA SER A 13 -67.29 29.79 -35.54
C SER A 13 -67.66 28.33 -35.26
N ALA A 14 -67.59 27.91 -33.98
CA ALA A 14 -68.72 27.34 -33.23
C ALA A 14 -68.26 26.77 -31.87
N LEU A 15 -68.98 27.20 -30.83
CA LEU A 15 -69.16 26.54 -29.52
C LEU A 15 -69.37 25.02 -29.67
N VAL A 16 -68.88 24.23 -28.70
CA VAL A 16 -69.70 23.30 -27.88
C VAL A 16 -68.95 22.96 -26.57
N LEU A 17 -69.66 23.15 -25.47
CA LEU A 17 -69.41 22.69 -24.10
C LEU A 17 -69.59 21.16 -24.02
N ALA A 18 -68.74 20.42 -23.28
CA ALA A 18 -69.17 19.42 -22.28
C ALA A 18 -68.11 18.35 -21.92
N ILE A 19 -67.86 18.27 -20.60
CA ILE A 19 -67.81 17.05 -19.76
C ILE A 19 -66.57 16.14 -19.80
N LEU A 20 -65.82 16.24 -18.71
CA LEU A 20 -65.17 15.20 -17.88
C LEU A 20 -65.11 13.76 -18.43
N GLY A 21 -63.88 13.26 -18.54
CA GLY A 21 -63.55 11.84 -18.53
C GLY A 21 -62.11 11.66 -18.04
N ALA A 22 -61.94 11.12 -16.84
CA ALA A 22 -60.64 10.67 -16.35
C ALA A 22 -60.23 9.41 -17.11
N LEU A 23 -59.09 9.47 -17.81
CA LEU A 23 -58.38 8.32 -18.33
C LEU A 23 -56.92 8.46 -17.90
N ALA A 24 -56.48 7.52 -17.07
CA ALA A 24 -55.07 7.25 -16.84
C ALA A 24 -54.46 6.75 -18.16
N GLY A 25 -53.38 7.38 -18.60
CA GLY A 25 -52.62 7.03 -19.79
C GLY A 25 -51.25 7.71 -19.74
N CYS A 26 -50.22 6.92 -19.98
CA CYS A 26 -48.80 7.18 -19.80
C CYS A 26 -48.23 8.44 -20.46
N GLY A 27 -47.17 8.97 -19.82
CA GLY A 27 -46.04 9.60 -20.51
C GLY A 27 -46.08 11.12 -20.56
N SER A 28 -45.17 11.76 -19.82
CA SER A 28 -44.37 12.89 -20.27
C SER A 28 -43.48 13.37 -19.14
N ASP A 29 -42.19 13.36 -19.44
CA ASP A 29 -41.11 14.11 -18.83
C ASP A 29 -41.54 15.42 -18.15
N ASN A 30 -41.02 15.62 -16.94
CA ASN A 30 -40.62 16.93 -16.43
C ASN A 30 -39.56 16.68 -15.35
N ASP A 31 -38.32 16.54 -15.83
CA ASP A 31 -37.15 16.94 -15.06
C ASP A 31 -37.28 18.42 -14.71
N ASP A 32 -37.48 18.71 -13.43
CA ASP A 32 -36.95 19.94 -12.84
C ASP A 32 -36.80 19.77 -11.33
N THR A 33 -35.76 19.01 -10.96
CA THR A 33 -35.05 19.30 -9.71
C THR A 33 -33.59 19.45 -10.05
N SER A 34 -33.20 20.69 -10.31
CA SER A 34 -31.82 21.16 -10.20
C SER A 34 -31.37 20.97 -8.75
N ALA A 35 -30.97 19.73 -8.42
CA ALA A 35 -30.12 19.50 -7.27
C ALA A 35 -28.85 20.35 -7.50
N PRO A 36 -28.44 21.18 -6.54
CA PRO A 36 -27.20 21.93 -6.69
C PRO A 36 -26.10 20.90 -6.95
N SER A 37 -25.39 21.03 -8.07
CA SER A 37 -24.21 20.20 -8.33
C SER A 37 -23.25 20.46 -7.17
N THR A 38 -23.24 19.56 -6.18
CA THR A 38 -22.32 19.70 -5.07
C THR A 38 -20.93 19.52 -5.67
N ASN A 39 -20.18 20.61 -5.73
CA ASN A 39 -18.78 20.68 -6.10
C ASN A 39 -17.87 19.96 -5.09
N LYS A 40 -18.34 18.87 -4.46
CA LYS A 40 -17.58 18.07 -3.50
C LYS A 40 -17.83 16.58 -3.75
N PRO A 41 -16.84 15.70 -3.51
CA PRO A 41 -17.01 14.26 -3.45
C PRO A 41 -18.26 13.88 -2.65
N PRO A 42 -19.03 12.89 -3.10
CA PRO A 42 -20.15 12.42 -2.32
C PRO A 42 -19.66 11.86 -0.99
N GLN A 43 -20.42 12.10 0.07
CA GLN A 43 -20.25 11.40 1.35
C GLN A 43 -21.04 10.09 1.27
N LEU A 44 -20.36 8.96 1.41
CA LEU A 44 -20.99 7.66 1.38
C LEU A 44 -21.67 7.37 2.74
N SER A 45 -22.82 6.69 2.71
CA SER A 45 -23.53 6.25 3.91
C SER A 45 -22.84 5.05 4.60
N PRO A 46 -23.16 4.73 5.86
CA PRO A 46 -22.69 3.51 6.48
C PRO A 46 -23.20 2.23 5.79
N ALA A 47 -22.37 1.18 5.85
CA ALA A 47 -22.75 -0.16 5.41
C ALA A 47 -23.78 -0.79 6.37
N VAL A 48 -24.73 -1.55 5.82
CA VAL A 48 -25.77 -2.24 6.57
C VAL A 48 -25.60 -3.75 6.41
N GLY A 49 -25.38 -4.41 7.55
CA GLY A 49 -25.19 -5.85 7.58
C GLY A 49 -26.44 -6.66 7.25
N VAL A 50 -26.21 -7.88 6.78
CA VAL A 50 -27.22 -8.92 6.57
C VAL A 50 -26.62 -10.28 6.93
N LYS A 51 -27.47 -11.24 7.29
CA LYS A 51 -27.01 -12.62 7.51
C LYS A 51 -26.85 -13.35 6.18
N MET A 52 -25.95 -14.32 6.16
CA MET A 52 -25.82 -15.22 5.01
C MET A 52 -27.13 -15.94 4.73
N THR A 53 -27.48 -16.04 3.45
CA THR A 53 -28.61 -16.84 2.97
C THR A 53 -28.12 -18.23 2.61
N GLY A 54 -28.73 -19.27 3.17
CA GLY A 54 -28.35 -20.67 2.90
C GLY A 54 -27.13 -21.13 3.70
N SER A 55 -26.42 -22.12 3.16
CA SER A 55 -25.28 -22.79 3.79
C SER A 55 -23.98 -22.53 3.01
N CYS A 56 -22.83 -22.68 3.66
CA CYS A 56 -21.53 -22.54 2.97
C CYS A 56 -21.39 -23.49 1.78
N SER A 57 -21.93 -24.71 1.87
CA SER A 57 -21.86 -25.70 0.79
C SER A 57 -22.60 -25.28 -0.46
N ASP A 58 -23.61 -24.41 -0.36
CA ASP A 58 -24.36 -23.92 -1.53
C ASP A 58 -23.46 -23.09 -2.45
N LEU A 59 -22.40 -22.48 -1.91
CA LEU A 59 -21.43 -21.69 -2.67
C LEU A 59 -20.54 -22.54 -3.59
N LEU A 60 -20.52 -23.87 -3.43
CA LEU A 60 -19.88 -24.77 -4.41
C LEU A 60 -20.55 -24.68 -5.78
N GLY A 61 -21.84 -24.33 -5.83
CA GLY A 61 -22.59 -24.15 -7.07
C GLY A 61 -22.37 -22.80 -7.75
N PHE A 62 -21.62 -21.87 -7.14
CA PHE A 62 -21.38 -20.54 -7.70
C PHE A 62 -20.70 -20.62 -9.07
N GLN A 63 -21.23 -19.88 -10.04
CA GLN A 63 -20.71 -19.80 -11.39
C GLN A 63 -20.28 -18.37 -11.72
N TYR A 64 -19.05 -18.22 -12.20
CA TYR A 64 -18.51 -16.98 -12.74
C TYR A 64 -17.49 -17.31 -13.82
N ASN A 65 -17.29 -16.43 -14.80
CA ASN A 65 -16.40 -16.72 -15.93
C ASN A 65 -15.01 -17.12 -15.46
N ASN A 66 -14.46 -18.18 -16.06
CA ASN A 66 -13.14 -18.74 -15.78
C ASN A 66 -12.85 -18.98 -14.30
N THR A 67 -13.88 -19.28 -13.49
CA THR A 67 -13.76 -19.45 -12.04
C THR A 67 -14.14 -20.85 -11.63
N VAL A 68 -13.34 -21.45 -10.74
CA VAL A 68 -13.65 -22.73 -10.10
C VAL A 68 -13.66 -22.54 -8.58
N ILE A 69 -14.76 -22.93 -7.94
CA ILE A 69 -14.83 -23.08 -6.48
C ILE A 69 -14.40 -24.49 -6.12
N SER A 70 -13.25 -24.63 -5.46
CA SER A 70 -12.69 -25.93 -5.09
C SER A 70 -13.21 -26.43 -3.73
N SER A 71 -13.55 -25.51 -2.83
CA SER A 71 -14.18 -25.84 -1.55
C SER A 71 -14.98 -24.66 -0.99
N ALA A 72 -16.02 -24.96 -0.23
CA ALA A 72 -16.76 -24.00 0.57
C ALA A 72 -17.21 -24.67 1.87
N THR A 73 -16.66 -24.24 3.01
CA THR A 73 -16.81 -24.93 4.30
C THR A 73 -17.12 -23.95 5.42
N LEU A 74 -18.01 -24.34 6.35
CA LEU A 74 -18.26 -23.55 7.55
C LEU A 74 -17.05 -23.65 8.48
N GLN A 75 -16.62 -22.50 8.99
CA GLN A 75 -15.66 -22.37 10.07
C GLN A 75 -16.42 -21.90 11.30
N GLU A 76 -16.40 -22.70 12.36
CA GLU A 76 -17.06 -22.35 13.62
C GLU A 76 -16.37 -21.14 14.27
N ALA A 77 -17.14 -20.39 15.06
CA ALA A 77 -16.62 -19.25 15.81
C ALA A 77 -15.44 -19.68 16.69
N GLY A 78 -14.37 -18.89 16.69
CA GLY A 78 -13.15 -19.17 17.46
C GLY A 78 -12.16 -20.15 16.79
N THR A 79 -12.48 -20.70 15.61
CA THR A 79 -11.49 -21.47 14.81
C THR A 79 -10.26 -20.62 14.46
N LEU A 80 -10.46 -19.32 14.27
CA LEU A 80 -9.41 -18.31 14.17
C LEU A 80 -9.55 -17.30 15.30
N THR A 81 -8.41 -16.69 15.67
CA THR A 81 -8.37 -15.61 16.65
C THR A 81 -7.47 -14.47 16.17
N VAL A 82 -7.70 -13.27 16.70
CA VAL A 82 -6.80 -12.12 16.58
C VAL A 82 -6.59 -11.52 17.97
N ALA A 83 -5.34 -11.39 18.41
CA ALA A 83 -5.01 -10.95 19.77
C ALA A 83 -5.86 -11.67 20.86
N ASN A 84 -5.97 -13.00 20.76
CA ASN A 84 -6.78 -13.87 21.62
C ASN A 84 -8.30 -13.62 21.59
N LYS A 85 -8.81 -12.82 20.65
CA LYS A 85 -10.25 -12.62 20.43
C LYS A 85 -10.76 -13.61 19.38
N PRO A 86 -11.82 -14.38 19.64
CA PRO A 86 -12.37 -15.31 18.66
C PRO A 86 -12.98 -14.55 17.48
N ILE A 87 -12.68 -15.01 16.26
CA ILE A 87 -13.36 -14.53 15.05
C ILE A 87 -14.69 -15.26 14.92
N GLY A 88 -15.74 -14.53 14.54
CA GLY A 88 -17.09 -15.09 14.35
C GLY A 88 -17.15 -16.21 13.30
N ALA A 89 -18.23 -16.99 13.32
CA ALA A 89 -18.44 -18.06 12.35
C ALA A 89 -18.50 -17.49 10.92
N HIS A 90 -17.89 -18.19 9.96
CA HIS A 90 -17.77 -17.72 8.59
C HIS A 90 -17.59 -18.89 7.62
N CYS A 91 -18.00 -18.71 6.36
CA CYS A 91 -17.64 -19.65 5.30
C CYS A 91 -16.23 -19.38 4.81
N LEU A 92 -15.43 -20.43 4.71
CA LEU A 92 -14.15 -20.45 4.00
C LEU A 92 -14.37 -21.01 2.60
N VAL A 93 -14.21 -20.16 1.60
CA VAL A 93 -14.28 -20.52 0.18
C VAL A 93 -12.87 -20.49 -0.41
N LYS A 94 -12.49 -21.54 -1.13
CA LYS A 94 -11.24 -21.57 -1.91
C LYS A 94 -11.56 -21.84 -3.36
N GLY A 95 -10.76 -21.27 -4.24
CA GLY A 95 -10.93 -21.43 -5.67
C GLY A 95 -9.77 -20.88 -6.45
N TYR A 96 -9.92 -20.86 -7.76
CA TYR A 96 -8.96 -20.26 -8.67
C TYR A 96 -9.66 -19.69 -9.91
N MET A 97 -8.98 -18.76 -10.58
CA MET A 97 -9.43 -18.13 -11.81
C MET A 97 -8.37 -18.17 -12.91
N ASP A 98 -8.82 -18.07 -14.16
CA ASP A 98 -7.97 -17.86 -15.35
C ASP A 98 -6.77 -18.80 -15.42
N GLN A 99 -7.04 -20.10 -15.35
CA GLN A 99 -6.02 -21.12 -15.51
C GLN A 99 -5.47 -21.13 -16.94
N HIS A 100 -4.15 -21.19 -17.10
CA HIS A 100 -3.49 -21.34 -18.39
C HIS A 100 -2.21 -22.19 -18.28
N ILE A 101 -1.75 -22.70 -19.42
CA ILE A 101 -0.42 -23.31 -19.55
C ILE A 101 0.48 -22.29 -20.25
N SER A 102 1.59 -21.95 -19.61
CA SER A 102 2.56 -21.02 -20.15
C SER A 102 3.24 -21.62 -21.40
N PRO A 103 3.26 -20.89 -22.53
CA PRO A 103 3.98 -21.33 -23.72
C PRO A 103 5.49 -21.18 -23.59
N ILE A 104 5.99 -20.55 -22.51
CA ILE A 104 7.41 -20.25 -22.31
C ILE A 104 8.12 -21.35 -21.51
N ASP A 105 7.50 -21.79 -20.41
CA ASP A 105 8.08 -22.76 -19.47
C ASP A 105 7.24 -24.05 -19.31
N GLY A 106 6.07 -24.13 -19.97
CA GLY A 106 5.18 -25.28 -19.90
C GLY A 106 4.44 -25.45 -18.57
N GLN A 107 4.57 -24.51 -17.63
CA GLN A 107 3.95 -24.60 -16.32
C GLN A 107 2.48 -24.18 -16.34
N ALA A 108 1.71 -24.75 -15.43
CA ALA A 108 0.33 -24.31 -15.19
C ALA A 108 0.30 -23.12 -14.23
N TYR A 109 -0.37 -22.04 -14.64
CA TYR A 109 -0.60 -20.84 -13.84
C TYR A 109 -2.10 -20.63 -13.66
N GLN A 110 -2.47 -20.01 -12.54
CA GLN A 110 -3.86 -19.67 -12.20
C GLN A 110 -3.84 -18.64 -11.07
N ILE A 111 -4.86 -17.80 -10.99
CA ILE A 111 -5.06 -16.88 -9.86
C ILE A 111 -5.80 -17.64 -8.77
N GLY A 112 -5.07 -18.19 -7.80
CA GLY A 112 -5.66 -18.79 -6.63
C GLY A 112 -6.26 -17.74 -5.71
N PHE A 113 -7.34 -18.10 -5.01
CA PHE A 113 -7.90 -17.26 -3.96
C PHE A 113 -8.45 -18.05 -2.77
N GLU A 114 -8.39 -17.41 -1.61
CA GLU A 114 -9.16 -17.75 -0.43
C GLU A 114 -10.10 -16.58 -0.12
N MET A 115 -11.36 -16.86 0.16
CA MET A 115 -12.35 -15.87 0.58
C MET A 115 -13.05 -16.33 1.86
N ARG A 116 -13.22 -15.42 2.81
CA ARG A 116 -13.94 -15.65 4.07
C ARG A 116 -15.18 -14.75 4.13
N LEU A 117 -16.33 -15.37 4.39
CA LEU A 117 -17.65 -14.75 4.34
C LEU A 117 -18.34 -14.94 5.71
N PRO A 118 -18.39 -13.92 6.59
CA PRO A 118 -19.04 -14.03 7.89
C PRO A 118 -20.51 -14.46 7.81
N ILE A 119 -20.97 -15.30 8.73
CA ILE A 119 -22.40 -15.65 8.80
C ILE A 119 -23.23 -14.41 9.16
N ASP A 120 -22.74 -13.61 10.10
CA ASP A 120 -23.24 -12.28 10.41
C ASP A 120 -22.34 -11.24 9.73
N TRP A 121 -22.67 -10.88 8.50
CA TRP A 121 -21.87 -9.97 7.68
C TRP A 121 -22.28 -8.52 7.87
N ASN A 122 -21.31 -7.63 7.97
CA ASN A 122 -21.53 -6.21 8.24
C ASN A 122 -21.83 -5.35 6.98
N GLY A 123 -21.93 -5.97 5.81
CA GLY A 123 -22.15 -5.28 4.53
C GLY A 123 -20.88 -4.77 3.84
N ARG A 124 -19.69 -5.02 4.41
CA ARG A 124 -18.39 -4.54 3.91
C ARG A 124 -17.56 -5.65 3.28
N PHE A 125 -16.87 -5.33 2.20
CA PHE A 125 -15.91 -6.20 1.53
C PHE A 125 -14.49 -5.64 1.67
N LEU A 126 -13.49 -6.50 1.88
CA LEU A 126 -12.07 -6.13 1.83
C LEU A 126 -11.26 -7.06 0.91
N TYR A 127 -10.55 -6.47 -0.04
CA TYR A 127 -9.46 -7.13 -0.77
C TYR A 127 -8.16 -6.98 0.03
N GLN A 128 -7.59 -8.11 0.46
CA GLN A 128 -6.32 -8.17 1.17
C GLN A 128 -5.19 -8.36 0.15
N GLY A 129 -4.39 -7.33 -0.06
CA GLY A 129 -3.13 -7.41 -0.79
C GLY A 129 -2.05 -8.08 0.06
N ASN A 130 -1.22 -8.91 -0.57
CA ASN A 130 -0.19 -9.72 0.08
C ASN A 130 1.23 -9.22 -0.23
N GLY A 131 2.23 -9.74 0.48
CA GLY A 131 3.60 -9.21 0.48
C GLY A 131 4.61 -9.99 -0.36
N GLY A 132 5.78 -9.39 -0.57
CA GLY A 132 6.88 -10.01 -1.31
C GLY A 132 6.55 -10.21 -2.79
N THR A 133 6.97 -11.33 -3.37
CA THR A 133 6.61 -11.72 -4.74
C THR A 133 5.30 -12.51 -4.79
N ASP A 134 4.46 -12.45 -3.75
CA ASP A 134 3.25 -13.28 -3.58
C ASP A 134 3.53 -14.79 -3.66
N GLY A 135 2.74 -15.55 -4.41
CA GLY A 135 2.86 -16.99 -4.55
C GLY A 135 2.22 -17.81 -3.42
N ASN A 136 1.66 -17.17 -2.40
CA ASN A 136 1.07 -17.85 -1.25
C ASN A 136 -0.38 -17.43 -1.05
N LEU A 137 -1.26 -18.41 -0.82
CA LEU A 137 -2.60 -18.15 -0.32
C LEU A 137 -2.55 -17.84 1.18
N VAL A 138 -2.28 -16.58 1.50
CA VAL A 138 -2.34 -16.08 2.87
C VAL A 138 -3.79 -16.11 3.37
N PRO A 139 -4.07 -16.57 4.61
CA PRO A 139 -5.42 -16.59 5.15
C PRO A 139 -6.13 -15.23 5.02
N ALA A 140 -7.35 -15.25 4.48
CA ALA A 140 -8.12 -14.05 4.17
C ALA A 140 -8.77 -13.44 5.42
N THR A 141 -7.96 -12.92 6.32
CA THR A 141 -8.42 -12.35 7.62
C THR A 141 -8.54 -10.83 7.60
N GLY A 142 -7.97 -10.17 6.60
CA GLY A 142 -7.97 -8.73 6.44
C GLY A 142 -6.99 -8.04 7.39
N GLN A 143 -5.83 -8.66 7.59
CA GLN A 143 -4.73 -8.07 8.35
C GLN A 143 -4.03 -7.00 7.51
N VAL A 144 -4.58 -5.79 7.53
CA VAL A 144 -4.08 -4.61 6.77
C VAL A 144 -3.45 -3.54 7.68
N GLY A 145 -3.49 -3.75 9.00
CA GLY A 145 -2.81 -2.90 9.99
C GLY A 145 -1.33 -3.28 10.19
N SER A 146 -0.63 -2.49 10.99
CA SER A 146 0.80 -2.70 11.32
C SER A 146 0.98 -3.33 12.71
N GLY A 147 2.16 -3.92 12.93
CA GLY A 147 2.67 -4.40 14.22
C GLY A 147 1.64 -5.12 15.11
N GLY A 148 1.52 -6.45 15.00
CA GLY A 148 0.69 -7.25 15.91
C GLY A 148 -0.74 -6.71 16.08
N PRO A 149 -1.59 -6.75 15.06
CA PRO A 149 -2.89 -6.10 15.11
C PRO A 149 -3.80 -6.67 16.21
N LEU A 150 -4.64 -5.80 16.80
CA LEU A 150 -5.58 -6.17 17.88
C LEU A 150 -6.99 -6.51 17.39
N THR A 151 -7.25 -6.25 16.12
CA THR A 151 -8.46 -6.57 15.34
C THR A 151 -8.04 -6.85 13.89
N ASN A 152 -8.94 -7.34 13.06
CA ASN A 152 -8.75 -7.42 11.61
C ASN A 152 -10.12 -7.35 10.91
N ALA A 153 -10.14 -7.16 9.60
CA ALA A 153 -11.39 -6.95 8.88
C ALA A 153 -12.38 -8.12 9.07
N LEU A 154 -11.91 -9.36 9.09
CA LEU A 154 -12.79 -10.52 9.29
C LEU A 154 -13.38 -10.55 10.71
N HIS A 155 -12.59 -10.24 11.74
CA HIS A 155 -13.07 -10.07 13.11
C HIS A 155 -14.15 -8.98 13.19
N ASP A 156 -13.98 -7.89 12.45
CA ASP A 156 -14.92 -6.76 12.42
C ASP A 156 -16.14 -7.00 11.50
N GLY A 157 -16.25 -8.21 10.93
CA GLY A 157 -17.42 -8.70 10.18
C GLY A 157 -17.37 -8.44 8.68
N PHE A 158 -16.21 -8.14 8.10
CA PHE A 158 -16.04 -7.97 6.66
C PHE A 158 -16.01 -9.33 5.95
N ALA A 159 -16.53 -9.35 4.73
CA ALA A 159 -16.15 -10.38 3.77
C ALA A 159 -14.75 -10.06 3.25
N VAL A 160 -13.82 -11.01 3.27
CA VAL A 160 -12.42 -10.78 2.91
C VAL A 160 -11.96 -11.74 1.85
N ILE A 161 -11.25 -11.27 0.83
CA ILE A 161 -10.55 -12.12 -0.15
C ILE A 161 -9.04 -11.88 -0.10
N SER A 162 -8.27 -12.95 -0.30
CA SER A 162 -6.80 -12.97 -0.42
C SER A 162 -6.41 -13.86 -1.61
N SER A 163 -5.26 -13.60 -2.23
CA SER A 163 -4.81 -14.30 -3.44
C SER A 163 -3.31 -14.56 -3.44
N ASP A 164 -2.90 -15.60 -4.18
CA ASP A 164 -1.50 -15.89 -4.48
C ASP A 164 -0.96 -15.06 -5.68
N ALA A 165 -1.81 -14.21 -6.25
CA ALA A 165 -1.53 -13.30 -7.35
C ALA A 165 -1.16 -13.97 -8.69
N GLY A 166 -1.60 -15.22 -8.92
CA GLY A 166 -1.48 -15.84 -10.26
C GLY A 166 -0.42 -16.93 -10.40
N HIS A 167 0.28 -17.25 -9.31
CA HIS A 167 1.30 -18.29 -9.25
C HIS A 167 1.39 -18.83 -7.82
N ASN A 168 2.04 -19.97 -7.62
CA ASN A 168 2.27 -20.54 -6.30
C ASN A 168 3.73 -20.45 -5.86
N ALA A 169 4.00 -20.73 -4.58
CA ALA A 169 5.31 -20.53 -3.97
C ALA A 169 6.42 -21.36 -4.60
N SER A 170 6.11 -22.55 -5.13
CA SER A 170 7.10 -23.40 -5.81
C SER A 170 7.53 -22.84 -7.17
N GLN A 171 6.75 -21.92 -7.72
CA GLN A 171 7.05 -21.23 -8.98
C GLN A 171 7.88 -19.96 -8.75
N ASN A 172 8.14 -19.55 -7.51
CA ASN A 172 8.96 -18.37 -7.24
C ASN A 172 10.45 -18.65 -7.45
N PRO A 173 11.23 -17.72 -8.05
CA PRO A 173 10.80 -16.50 -8.76
C PRO A 173 10.51 -16.74 -10.26
N MET A 174 10.58 -18.00 -10.72
CA MET A 174 10.50 -18.40 -12.12
C MET A 174 9.19 -18.11 -12.82
N PHE A 175 8.11 -17.80 -12.09
CA PHE A 175 6.85 -17.32 -12.68
C PHE A 175 7.06 -16.10 -13.59
N GLY A 176 8.12 -15.31 -13.34
CA GLY A 176 8.50 -14.19 -14.20
C GLY A 176 8.90 -14.59 -15.62
N LEU A 177 9.03 -15.88 -15.95
CA LEU A 177 9.17 -16.33 -17.34
C LEU A 177 7.85 -16.31 -18.11
N ASP A 178 6.70 -16.41 -17.43
CA ASP A 178 5.40 -16.33 -18.09
C ASP A 178 4.92 -14.86 -18.13
N PRO A 179 4.68 -14.28 -19.31
CA PRO A 179 4.26 -12.89 -19.42
C PRO A 179 2.89 -12.65 -18.75
N GLN A 180 1.96 -13.61 -18.80
CA GLN A 180 0.64 -13.46 -18.19
C GLN A 180 0.71 -13.52 -16.66
N ALA A 181 1.61 -14.33 -16.09
CA ALA A 181 1.85 -14.41 -14.65
C ALA A 181 2.47 -13.11 -14.11
N ARG A 182 3.37 -12.45 -14.87
CA ARG A 182 3.83 -11.08 -14.56
C ARG A 182 2.68 -10.09 -14.46
N ILE A 183 1.77 -10.11 -15.44
CA ILE A 183 0.58 -9.25 -15.44
C ILE A 183 -0.35 -9.57 -14.26
N ASN A 184 -0.59 -10.85 -13.97
CA ASN A 184 -1.43 -11.27 -12.85
C ASN A 184 -0.85 -10.79 -11.52
N TYR A 185 0.47 -10.92 -11.31
CA TYR A 185 1.17 -10.40 -10.13
C TYR A 185 1.09 -8.86 -10.05
N GLY A 186 1.29 -8.18 -11.18
CA GLY A 186 1.21 -6.72 -11.30
C GLY A 186 -0.16 -6.15 -10.94
N TYR A 187 -1.17 -6.40 -11.77
CA TYR A 187 -2.52 -5.86 -11.54
C TYR A 187 -3.65 -6.85 -11.87
N GLY A 188 -3.35 -7.93 -12.61
CA GLY A 188 -4.38 -8.84 -13.13
C GLY A 188 -5.17 -9.54 -12.02
N ALA A 189 -4.50 -10.00 -10.96
CA ALA A 189 -5.18 -10.70 -9.87
C ALA A 189 -6.25 -9.82 -9.21
N ILE A 190 -5.91 -8.59 -8.82
CA ILE A 190 -6.87 -7.69 -8.18
C ILE A 190 -7.99 -7.26 -9.14
N THR A 191 -7.70 -6.98 -10.42
CA THR A 191 -8.74 -6.56 -11.38
C THR A 191 -9.73 -7.67 -11.72
N LYS A 192 -9.29 -8.93 -11.74
CA LYS A 192 -10.14 -10.09 -12.03
C LYS A 192 -10.92 -10.58 -10.81
N LEU A 193 -10.27 -10.64 -9.64
CA LEU A 193 -10.89 -11.12 -8.42
C LEU A 193 -11.91 -10.15 -7.84
N THR A 194 -11.73 -8.83 -7.99
CA THR A 194 -12.67 -7.82 -7.44
C THR A 194 -14.12 -8.05 -7.89
N PRO A 195 -14.45 -8.08 -9.20
CA PRO A 195 -15.83 -8.29 -9.63
C PRO A 195 -16.32 -9.71 -9.32
N MET A 196 -15.45 -10.74 -9.37
CA MET A 196 -15.82 -12.11 -8.98
C MET A 196 -16.23 -12.17 -7.49
N ALA A 197 -15.41 -11.63 -6.60
CA ALA A 197 -15.65 -11.61 -5.15
C ALA A 197 -16.96 -10.89 -4.81
N LYS A 198 -17.23 -9.74 -5.44
CA LYS A 198 -18.50 -9.03 -5.25
C LYS A 198 -19.72 -9.85 -5.68
N ASN A 199 -19.61 -10.62 -6.77
CA ASN A 199 -20.67 -11.52 -7.20
C ASN A 199 -20.82 -12.75 -6.29
N LEU A 200 -19.73 -13.27 -5.75
CA LEU A 200 -19.77 -14.34 -4.75
C LEU A 200 -20.45 -13.86 -3.45
N ILE A 201 -20.17 -12.62 -3.01
CA ILE A 201 -20.88 -11.97 -1.90
C ILE A 201 -22.38 -11.85 -2.23
N LYS A 202 -22.73 -11.41 -3.43
CA LYS A 202 -24.14 -11.35 -3.85
C LYS A 202 -24.83 -12.71 -3.81
N ALA A 203 -24.15 -13.77 -4.21
CA ALA A 203 -24.67 -15.13 -4.12
C ALA A 203 -24.87 -15.58 -2.67
N ALA A 204 -23.96 -15.19 -1.76
CA ALA A 204 -24.01 -15.56 -0.35
C ALA A 204 -25.03 -14.76 0.48
N TYR A 205 -25.27 -13.48 0.16
CA TYR A 205 -26.05 -12.56 1.01
C TYR A 205 -27.27 -11.95 0.30
N GLY A 206 -27.50 -12.25 -0.98
CA GLY A 206 -28.58 -11.68 -1.77
C GLY A 206 -28.38 -10.23 -2.23
N LYS A 207 -27.27 -9.58 -1.84
CA LYS A 207 -26.92 -8.21 -2.27
C LYS A 207 -25.41 -8.03 -2.45
N LEU A 208 -25.02 -7.04 -3.24
CA LEU A 208 -23.63 -6.60 -3.36
C LEU A 208 -23.14 -5.94 -2.04
N PRO A 209 -21.81 -5.81 -1.82
CA PRO A 209 -21.29 -4.98 -0.74
C PRO A 209 -21.86 -3.57 -0.79
N ASP A 210 -22.26 -3.04 0.37
CA ASP A 210 -22.57 -1.62 0.47
C ASP A 210 -21.27 -0.83 0.38
N ARG A 211 -20.20 -1.31 1.03
CA ARG A 211 -18.86 -0.70 0.97
C ARG A 211 -17.77 -1.71 0.65
N SER A 212 -16.81 -1.29 -0.17
CA SER A 212 -15.67 -2.10 -0.61
C SER A 212 -14.36 -1.41 -0.27
N TYR A 213 -13.44 -2.17 0.30
CA TYR A 213 -12.13 -1.69 0.73
C TYR A 213 -11.03 -2.52 0.07
N ALA A 214 -9.90 -1.90 -0.25
CA ALA A 214 -8.68 -2.61 -0.63
C ALA A 214 -7.55 -2.17 0.29
N GLY A 215 -6.77 -3.12 0.80
CA GLY A 215 -5.64 -2.77 1.63
C GLY A 215 -4.62 -3.86 1.81
N GLY A 216 -3.44 -3.47 2.25
CA GLY A 216 -2.33 -4.36 2.49
C GLY A 216 -1.06 -3.59 2.81
N THR A 217 0.01 -4.33 3.07
CA THR A 217 1.34 -3.77 3.33
C THR A 217 2.34 -4.17 2.24
N SER A 218 3.36 -3.35 1.98
CA SER A 218 4.42 -3.66 1.02
C SER A 218 3.87 -3.82 -0.41
N ASN A 219 4.06 -4.98 -1.06
CA ASN A 219 3.40 -5.31 -2.33
C ASN A 219 1.86 -5.27 -2.23
N GLY A 220 1.29 -5.53 -1.04
CA GLY A 220 -0.14 -5.40 -0.80
C GLY A 220 -0.59 -3.94 -0.74
N GLY A 221 0.28 -3.07 -0.21
CA GLY A 221 0.10 -1.62 -0.30
C GLY A 221 0.18 -1.13 -1.75
N ARG A 222 1.07 -1.71 -2.56
CA ARG A 222 1.09 -1.47 -4.02
C ARG A 222 -0.19 -1.96 -4.70
N HIS A 223 -0.72 -3.15 -4.40
CA HIS A 223 -2.01 -3.59 -4.92
C HIS A 223 -3.15 -2.64 -4.54
N ALA A 224 -3.12 -2.07 -3.33
CA ALA A 224 -4.07 -1.06 -2.91
C ALA A 224 -3.95 0.23 -3.75
N MET A 225 -2.72 0.68 -4.06
CA MET A 225 -2.48 1.82 -4.98
C MET A 225 -2.91 1.51 -6.42
N ILE A 226 -2.71 0.27 -6.90
CA ILE A 226 -3.24 -0.20 -8.19
C ILE A 226 -4.76 -0.16 -8.19
N ALA A 227 -5.42 -0.56 -7.09
CA ALA A 227 -6.86 -0.48 -6.96
C ALA A 227 -7.35 0.97 -7.06
N ALA A 228 -6.65 1.91 -6.43
CA ALA A 228 -7.02 3.33 -6.44
C ALA A 228 -7.10 3.92 -7.86
N THR A 229 -6.17 3.56 -8.75
CA THR A 229 -6.11 4.11 -10.12
C THR A 229 -6.87 3.27 -11.14
N ARG A 230 -6.79 1.94 -11.07
CA ARG A 230 -7.45 1.04 -12.05
C ARG A 230 -8.89 0.74 -11.71
N LEU A 231 -9.23 0.69 -10.42
CA LEU A 231 -10.50 0.22 -9.88
C LEU A 231 -11.13 1.23 -8.92
N GLY A 232 -10.83 2.53 -9.07
CA GLY A 232 -11.28 3.57 -8.13
C GLY A 232 -12.80 3.67 -7.99
N ASP A 233 -13.57 3.23 -8.99
CA ASP A 233 -15.04 3.13 -8.97
C ASP A 233 -15.56 1.82 -8.35
N GLN A 234 -14.67 0.91 -7.98
CA GLN A 234 -14.99 -0.38 -7.35
C GLN A 234 -14.63 -0.41 -5.86
N TYR A 235 -13.98 0.62 -5.33
CA TYR A 235 -13.55 0.69 -3.94
C TYR A 235 -13.87 2.05 -3.34
N ASP A 236 -14.37 2.04 -2.11
CA ASP A 236 -14.74 3.21 -1.33
C ASP A 236 -13.62 3.60 -0.37
N GLY A 237 -12.79 2.65 0.05
CA GLY A 237 -11.64 2.91 0.92
C GLY A 237 -10.39 2.16 0.48
N ILE A 238 -9.28 2.87 0.36
CA ILE A 238 -7.95 2.33 0.06
C ILE A 238 -7.04 2.52 1.28
N LEU A 239 -6.46 1.42 1.79
CA LEU A 239 -5.45 1.45 2.84
C LEU A 239 -4.12 0.91 2.31
N ALA A 240 -3.22 1.81 1.95
CA ALA A 240 -1.90 1.45 1.45
C ALA A 240 -0.86 1.62 2.56
N SER A 241 -0.48 0.52 3.21
CA SER A 241 0.63 0.52 4.18
C SER A 241 1.94 0.23 3.47
N THR A 242 2.97 1.05 3.71
CA THR A 242 4.32 0.90 3.16
C THR A 242 4.29 0.52 1.66
N PRO A 243 3.60 1.29 0.80
CA PRO A 243 3.34 0.84 -0.56
C PRO A 243 4.60 0.84 -1.42
N GLY A 244 4.95 -0.31 -2.00
CA GLY A 244 5.98 -0.40 -3.04
C GLY A 244 5.44 0.02 -4.42
N PHE A 245 4.84 1.20 -4.55
CA PHE A 245 4.13 1.56 -5.79
C PHE A 245 5.06 1.82 -6.99
N HIS A 246 6.33 2.16 -6.74
CA HIS A 246 7.43 2.18 -7.70
C HIS A 246 8.37 0.96 -7.59
N LEU A 247 7.82 -0.24 -7.34
CA LEU A 247 8.60 -1.44 -6.98
C LEU A 247 9.81 -1.77 -7.89
N PRO A 248 9.71 -1.73 -9.24
CA PRO A 248 10.87 -2.02 -10.08
C PRO A 248 12.03 -1.04 -9.86
N ARG A 249 11.73 0.24 -9.59
CA ARG A 249 12.74 1.27 -9.28
C ARG A 249 13.40 1.00 -7.94
N ALA A 250 12.59 0.69 -6.92
CA ALA A 250 13.07 0.40 -5.58
C ALA A 250 13.98 -0.84 -5.54
N ALA A 251 13.61 -1.92 -6.24
CA ALA A 251 14.42 -3.13 -6.31
C ALA A 251 15.78 -2.87 -6.98
N ALA A 252 15.81 -2.08 -8.07
CA ALA A 252 17.07 -1.66 -8.69
C ALA A 252 17.92 -0.77 -7.76
N ALA A 253 17.29 0.10 -6.95
CA ALA A 253 17.99 0.89 -5.95
C ALA A 253 18.59 0.04 -4.80
N GLN A 254 18.04 -1.13 -4.51
CA GLN A 254 18.68 -2.08 -3.60
C GLN A 254 19.96 -2.69 -4.21
N LEU A 255 20.00 -2.94 -5.53
CA LEU A 255 21.24 -3.36 -6.18
C LEU A 255 22.33 -2.28 -6.13
N TYR A 256 21.94 -1.00 -6.28
CA TYR A 256 22.85 0.13 -6.04
C TYR A 256 23.39 0.12 -4.61
N THR A 257 22.51 -0.11 -3.63
CA THR A 257 22.89 -0.23 -2.22
C THR A 257 23.94 -1.33 -2.03
N ALA A 258 23.73 -2.51 -2.63
CA ALA A 258 24.70 -3.60 -2.58
C ALA A 258 26.06 -3.19 -3.17
N GLN A 259 26.08 -2.48 -4.29
CA GLN A 259 27.31 -1.95 -4.89
C GLN A 259 28.04 -0.95 -3.99
N GLN A 260 27.30 -0.06 -3.30
CA GLN A 260 27.91 0.89 -2.37
C GLN A 260 28.48 0.16 -1.14
N LEU A 261 27.71 -0.74 -0.52
CA LEU A 261 28.14 -1.49 0.67
C LEU A 261 29.35 -2.39 0.38
N ARG A 262 29.40 -3.01 -0.80
CA ARG A 262 30.54 -3.83 -1.25
C ARG A 262 31.87 -3.10 -1.11
N ARG A 263 31.90 -1.78 -1.36
CA ARG A 263 33.14 -0.97 -1.31
C ARG A 263 33.81 -0.95 0.05
N VAL A 264 33.03 -1.08 1.12
CA VAL A 264 33.49 -0.95 2.51
C VAL A 264 33.26 -2.22 3.35
N ALA A 265 32.71 -3.27 2.75
CA ALA A 265 32.61 -4.59 3.35
C ALA A 265 34.01 -5.20 3.53
N THR A 266 34.25 -5.83 4.68
CA THR A 266 35.48 -6.60 4.88
C THR A 266 35.37 -8.03 4.33
N ASP A 267 34.15 -8.49 4.06
CA ASP A 267 33.85 -9.71 3.32
C ASP A 267 32.73 -9.43 2.31
N GLU A 268 33.00 -9.56 1.01
CA GLU A 268 31.99 -9.34 -0.04
C GLU A 268 30.85 -10.38 -0.01
N ASN A 269 31.04 -11.52 0.68
CA ASN A 269 29.99 -12.52 0.90
C ASN A 269 29.06 -12.15 2.05
N ASP A 270 29.47 -11.23 2.92
CA ASP A 270 28.69 -10.73 4.05
C ASP A 270 28.72 -9.19 4.09
N LEU A 271 27.73 -8.58 3.44
CA LEU A 271 27.60 -7.12 3.41
C LEU A 271 27.32 -6.50 4.78
N SER A 272 26.95 -7.28 5.80
CA SER A 272 26.78 -6.73 7.16
C SER A 272 28.11 -6.25 7.76
N THR A 273 29.24 -6.74 7.24
CA THR A 273 30.58 -6.26 7.61
C THR A 273 30.88 -4.84 7.11
N ALA A 274 30.13 -4.34 6.12
CA ALA A 274 30.23 -2.97 5.64
C ALA A 274 29.83 -1.95 6.71
N LEU A 275 28.85 -2.30 7.54
CA LEU A 275 28.31 -1.44 8.58
C LEU A 275 27.69 -2.29 9.71
N THR A 276 28.52 -2.58 10.71
CA THR A 276 28.14 -3.40 11.87
C THR A 276 27.04 -2.73 12.69
N LEU A 277 26.39 -3.48 13.60
CA LEU A 277 25.39 -2.90 14.50
C LEU A 277 25.97 -1.75 15.37
N SER A 278 27.21 -1.89 15.86
CA SER A 278 27.86 -0.83 16.64
C SER A 278 28.02 0.45 15.82
N GLU A 279 28.46 0.33 14.57
CA GLU A 279 28.61 1.45 13.63
C GLU A 279 27.25 2.06 13.24
N ARG A 280 26.20 1.24 13.05
CA ARG A 280 24.83 1.74 12.86
C ARG A 280 24.34 2.54 14.07
N LYS A 281 24.69 2.12 15.29
CA LYS A 281 24.39 2.88 16.50
C LYS A 281 25.14 4.21 16.57
N VAL A 282 26.37 4.29 16.06
CA VAL A 282 27.12 5.57 15.94
C VAL A 282 26.35 6.53 15.02
N LEU A 283 25.91 6.07 13.85
CA LEU A 283 25.13 6.91 12.94
C LEU A 283 23.78 7.32 13.57
N ALA A 284 23.04 6.38 14.14
CA ALA A 284 21.76 6.67 14.79
C ALA A 284 21.90 7.68 15.93
N LYS A 285 22.97 7.57 16.73
CA LYS A 285 23.28 8.56 17.77
C LYS A 285 23.58 9.94 17.18
N ALA A 286 24.39 10.03 16.12
CA ALA A 286 24.71 11.30 15.48
C ALA A 286 23.45 11.98 14.90
N ILE A 287 22.51 11.19 14.36
CA ILE A 287 21.19 11.67 13.93
C ILE A 287 20.41 12.22 15.11
N LEU A 288 20.24 11.45 16.19
CA LEU A 288 19.50 11.88 17.38
C LEU A 288 20.10 13.14 18.02
N ASP A 289 21.43 13.25 18.10
CA ASP A 289 22.12 14.42 18.67
C ASP A 289 21.80 15.73 17.90
N ARG A 290 21.37 15.63 16.64
CA ARG A 290 20.93 16.78 15.82
C ARG A 290 19.43 16.92 15.70
N CYS A 291 18.69 15.81 15.78
CA CYS A 291 17.31 15.76 15.31
C CYS A 291 16.27 15.49 16.38
N ASP A 292 16.60 14.79 17.46
CA ASP A 292 15.63 14.27 18.45
C ASP A 292 14.78 15.40 19.04
N ALA A 293 15.43 16.44 19.60
CA ALA A 293 14.73 17.54 20.24
C ALA A 293 14.01 18.53 19.29
N LEU A 294 14.06 18.36 17.97
CA LEU A 294 13.50 19.32 17.01
C LEU A 294 11.97 19.38 17.03
N ASP A 295 11.32 18.32 17.51
CA ASP A 295 9.87 18.27 17.70
C ASP A 295 9.42 18.66 19.12
N GLY A 296 10.36 19.10 19.97
CA GLY A 296 10.12 19.66 21.29
C GLY A 296 10.38 18.71 22.45
N VAL A 297 10.83 17.48 22.20
CA VAL A 297 11.23 16.51 23.22
C VAL A 297 12.40 15.67 22.73
N ALA A 298 13.32 15.28 23.61
CA ALA A 298 14.33 14.27 23.29
C ALA A 298 13.83 12.92 23.82
N ASP A 299 13.28 12.10 22.93
CA ASP A 299 12.64 10.82 23.27
C ASP A 299 13.15 9.62 22.45
N GLY A 300 14.16 9.84 21.61
CA GLY A 300 14.76 8.82 20.75
C GLY A 300 14.03 8.63 19.42
N LEU A 301 13.13 9.54 19.04
CA LEU A 301 12.44 9.55 17.74
C LEU A 301 12.79 10.82 16.96
N VAL A 302 12.64 10.75 15.64
CA VAL A 302 12.74 11.94 14.77
C VAL A 302 11.34 12.19 14.21
N GLN A 303 10.50 12.96 14.93
CA GLN A 303 9.17 13.31 14.41
C GLN A 303 9.28 14.37 13.31
N ASP A 304 10.18 15.34 13.47
CA ASP A 304 10.41 16.42 12.51
C ASP A 304 11.46 16.05 11.45
N VAL A 305 11.05 15.20 10.50
CA VAL A 305 11.92 14.71 9.42
C VAL A 305 12.50 15.86 8.58
N GLU A 306 11.72 16.90 8.30
CA GLU A 306 12.17 18.01 7.46
C GLU A 306 13.15 18.94 8.21
N ALA A 307 12.90 19.21 9.49
CA ALA A 307 13.88 19.92 10.31
C ALA A 307 15.17 19.09 10.45
N CYS A 308 15.06 17.77 10.62
CA CYS A 308 16.23 16.88 10.71
C CYS A 308 17.09 16.92 9.43
N ARG A 309 16.47 16.88 8.24
CA ARG A 309 17.21 17.05 6.96
C ARG A 309 18.06 18.31 6.91
N THR A 310 17.61 19.38 7.55
CA THR A 310 18.33 20.66 7.58
C THR A 310 19.38 20.69 8.68
N ALA A 311 19.13 20.03 9.80
CA ALA A 311 19.98 20.07 11.00
C ALA A 311 21.13 19.06 10.99
N PHE A 312 20.96 17.93 10.28
CA PHE A 312 21.93 16.84 10.24
C PHE A 312 22.68 16.78 8.90
N ASP A 313 24.01 16.74 8.97
CA ASP A 313 24.90 16.49 7.84
C ASP A 313 25.83 15.33 8.19
N ILE A 314 25.70 14.22 7.46
CA ILE A 314 26.47 12.99 7.73
C ILE A 314 27.99 13.20 7.67
N HIS A 315 28.50 14.10 6.81
CA HIS A 315 29.93 14.35 6.68
C HIS A 315 30.48 15.23 7.81
N LYS A 316 29.62 16.01 8.45
CA LYS A 316 29.98 16.92 9.53
C LYS A 316 29.76 16.31 10.91
N ASP A 317 28.66 15.59 11.08
CA ASP A 317 28.14 15.22 12.39
C ASP A 317 28.51 13.79 12.81
N VAL A 318 28.83 12.91 11.86
CA VAL A 318 29.26 11.54 12.18
C VAL A 318 30.74 11.51 12.56
N PRO A 319 31.11 10.91 13.72
CA PRO A 319 32.50 10.76 14.11
C PRO A 319 33.32 9.95 13.10
N VAL A 320 34.42 10.54 12.60
CA VAL A 320 35.35 9.89 11.67
C VAL A 320 36.44 9.14 12.45
N CYS A 321 36.71 7.89 12.08
CA CYS A 321 37.79 7.11 12.70
C CYS A 321 39.16 7.72 12.41
N SER A 322 39.96 7.93 13.48
CA SER A 322 41.36 8.35 13.35
C SER A 322 42.30 7.20 12.96
N SER A 323 41.84 5.95 13.13
CA SER A 323 42.58 4.74 12.80
C SER A 323 41.61 3.59 12.45
N THR A 324 41.77 2.40 13.03
CA THR A 324 40.94 1.23 12.73
C THR A 324 39.48 1.42 13.12
N ARG A 325 38.57 0.79 12.36
CA ARG A 325 37.14 0.68 12.70
C ARG A 325 36.99 -0.15 13.97
N ASP A 326 36.66 0.49 15.09
CA ASP A 326 36.46 -0.14 16.39
C ASP A 326 34.98 -0.15 16.84
N GLY A 327 34.08 0.36 15.98
CA GLY A 327 32.66 0.46 16.25
C GLY A 327 32.23 1.73 16.99
N THR A 328 33.15 2.67 17.27
CA THR A 328 32.86 3.97 17.92
C THR A 328 32.82 5.15 16.95
N CYS A 329 33.17 4.91 15.68
CA CYS A 329 33.28 5.88 14.60
C CYS A 329 33.02 5.19 13.25
N LEU A 330 32.87 5.97 12.18
CA LEU A 330 32.85 5.47 10.79
C LEU A 330 34.10 5.93 10.04
N SER A 331 34.56 5.17 9.04
CA SER A 331 35.56 5.66 8.10
C SER A 331 34.95 6.71 7.16
N THR A 332 35.80 7.56 6.56
CA THR A 332 35.35 8.52 5.54
C THR A 332 34.63 7.82 4.38
N GLU A 333 35.13 6.65 3.94
CA GLU A 333 34.48 5.91 2.85
C GLU A 333 33.12 5.32 3.27
N GLN A 334 32.96 4.87 4.52
CA GLN A 334 31.64 4.44 5.02
C GLN A 334 30.64 5.59 5.00
N ILE A 335 31.07 6.79 5.40
CA ILE A 335 30.23 8.00 5.37
C ILE A 335 29.82 8.34 3.92
N ASP A 336 30.76 8.33 2.97
CA ASP A 336 30.46 8.58 1.55
C ASP A 336 29.51 7.53 0.96
N VAL A 337 29.71 6.25 1.28
CA VAL A 337 28.84 5.15 0.90
C VAL A 337 27.43 5.35 1.44
N LEU A 338 27.29 5.73 2.70
CA LEU A 338 25.99 5.99 3.33
C LEU A 338 25.31 7.21 2.72
N ALA A 339 26.03 8.31 2.50
CA ALA A 339 25.51 9.49 1.82
C ALA A 339 24.96 9.13 0.41
N ASN A 340 25.68 8.28 -0.33
CA ASN A 340 25.23 7.79 -1.64
C ASN A 340 23.98 6.91 -1.54
N ILE A 341 23.91 5.98 -0.58
CA ILE A 341 22.74 5.12 -0.36
C ILE A 341 21.48 5.96 -0.07
N TYR A 342 21.60 6.97 0.80
CA TYR A 342 20.48 7.84 1.16
C TYR A 342 20.13 8.84 0.05
N ARG A 343 21.05 9.19 -0.85
CA ARG A 343 20.75 9.96 -2.07
C ARG A 343 20.01 9.13 -3.13
N GLY A 344 20.31 7.83 -3.21
CA GLY A 344 19.77 6.92 -4.21
C GLY A 344 20.58 6.88 -5.52
N PRO A 345 20.26 5.94 -6.43
CA PRO A 345 20.98 5.73 -7.68
C PRO A 345 20.76 6.88 -8.68
N VAL A 346 21.85 7.30 -9.32
CA VAL A 346 21.85 8.17 -10.50
C VAL A 346 22.58 7.46 -11.65
N ASN A 347 22.13 7.68 -12.88
CA ASN A 347 22.87 7.20 -14.06
C ASN A 347 24.04 8.14 -14.41
N SER A 348 24.81 7.79 -15.44
CA SER A 348 25.96 8.61 -15.89
C SER A 348 25.59 10.01 -16.37
N ALA A 349 24.32 10.23 -16.76
CA ALA A 349 23.77 11.53 -17.13
C ALA A 349 23.29 12.35 -15.92
N GLY A 350 23.41 11.83 -14.69
CA GLY A 350 22.96 12.48 -13.46
C GLY A 350 21.45 12.40 -13.21
N GLN A 351 20.72 11.55 -13.94
CA GLN A 351 19.28 11.37 -13.74
C GLN A 351 19.05 10.45 -12.52
N ALA A 352 18.24 10.91 -11.57
CA ALA A 352 17.78 10.09 -10.46
C ALA A 352 16.87 8.96 -10.97
N LEU A 353 17.11 7.73 -10.48
CA LEU A 353 16.40 6.54 -10.94
C LEU A 353 15.37 6.03 -9.93
N TYR A 354 15.35 6.56 -8.70
CA TYR A 354 14.33 6.27 -7.71
C TYR A 354 14.02 7.49 -6.84
N ALA A 355 14.39 7.46 -5.56
CA ALA A 355 14.16 8.54 -4.60
C ALA A 355 15.30 8.60 -3.58
N THR A 356 15.45 9.76 -2.94
CA THR A 356 16.25 9.92 -1.72
C THR A 356 15.60 9.18 -0.54
N GLN A 357 16.26 9.09 0.60
CA GLN A 357 15.70 8.61 1.88
C GLN A 357 16.11 9.60 2.99
N PRO A 358 15.28 9.82 4.03
CA PRO A 358 15.67 10.64 5.17
C PRO A 358 16.53 9.83 6.14
N PHE A 359 17.48 10.49 6.81
CA PHE A 359 18.20 9.87 7.92
C PHE A 359 17.29 9.72 9.14
N ASP A 360 17.16 8.50 9.64
CA ASP A 360 16.33 8.16 10.79
C ASP A 360 17.05 7.10 11.65
N PRO A 361 17.06 7.22 13.00
CA PRO A 361 17.75 6.29 13.90
C PRO A 361 17.26 4.84 13.79
N GLY A 362 16.08 4.60 13.23
CA GLY A 362 15.51 3.27 12.97
C GLY A 362 16.37 2.37 12.08
N LEU A 363 17.42 2.89 11.41
CA LEU A 363 18.40 2.08 10.68
C LEU A 363 19.13 1.03 11.55
N VAL A 364 19.06 1.14 12.88
CA VAL A 364 19.58 0.13 13.81
C VAL A 364 18.76 -1.16 13.83
N GLY A 365 17.52 -1.14 13.33
CA GLY A 365 16.63 -2.30 13.32
C GLY A 365 17.17 -3.47 12.48
N SER A 366 16.81 -4.69 12.89
CA SER A 366 17.21 -5.91 12.20
C SER A 366 16.53 -6.05 10.83
N ASN A 367 15.30 -5.54 10.71
CA ASN A 367 14.56 -5.51 9.46
C ASN A 367 15.26 -4.63 8.40
N TRP A 368 15.66 -3.40 8.75
CA TRP A 368 16.48 -2.55 7.89
C TRP A 368 17.77 -3.27 7.45
N ALA A 369 18.46 -3.91 8.40
CA ALA A 369 19.71 -4.63 8.14
C ALA A 369 19.52 -5.80 7.16
N SER A 370 18.49 -6.64 7.34
CA SER A 370 18.23 -7.76 6.43
C SER A 370 17.92 -7.28 5.00
N TRP A 371 17.18 -6.18 4.84
CA TRP A 371 16.93 -5.63 3.51
C TRP A 371 18.22 -5.12 2.84
N LYS A 372 19.03 -4.36 3.57
CA LYS A 372 20.25 -3.74 3.03
C LYS A 372 21.38 -4.73 2.79
N PHE A 373 21.56 -5.72 3.66
CA PHE A 373 22.71 -6.63 3.63
C PHE A 373 22.42 -7.97 2.96
N GLU A 374 21.20 -8.47 3.04
CA GLU A 374 20.85 -9.82 2.56
C GLU A 374 19.95 -9.74 1.32
N SER A 375 18.84 -9.01 1.38
CA SER A 375 17.83 -8.98 0.30
C SER A 375 18.36 -8.31 -0.97
N SER A 376 19.24 -7.30 -0.82
CA SER A 376 19.91 -6.59 -1.90
C SER A 376 20.84 -7.46 -2.77
N VAL A 377 21.21 -8.66 -2.31
CA VAL A 377 22.12 -9.60 -2.99
C VAL A 377 21.59 -11.03 -3.05
N GLY A 378 20.50 -11.34 -2.34
CA GLY A 378 19.98 -12.68 -2.13
C GLY A 378 19.23 -13.27 -3.34
N THR A 379 18.99 -14.58 -3.28
CA THR A 379 18.25 -15.32 -4.32
C THR A 379 16.73 -15.28 -4.12
N ALA A 380 16.24 -14.63 -3.07
CA ALA A 380 14.83 -14.61 -2.70
C ALA A 380 14.15 -13.23 -2.90
N ARG A 381 14.90 -12.18 -3.26
CA ARG A 381 14.44 -10.78 -3.25
C ARG A 381 14.95 -9.97 -4.45
N ASP A 382 15.69 -8.89 -4.24
CA ASP A 382 15.84 -7.81 -5.24
C ASP A 382 16.54 -8.25 -6.52
N PRO A 383 17.68 -8.98 -6.50
CA PRO A 383 18.36 -9.39 -7.74
C PRO A 383 17.48 -10.25 -8.64
N VAL A 384 16.80 -11.26 -8.07
CA VAL A 384 15.95 -12.15 -8.84
C VAL A 384 14.67 -11.46 -9.32
N ALA A 385 14.13 -10.51 -8.54
CA ALA A 385 13.00 -9.70 -8.98
C ALA A 385 13.39 -8.81 -10.17
N VAL A 386 14.53 -8.10 -10.08
CA VAL A 386 15.04 -7.28 -11.19
C VAL A 386 15.34 -8.14 -12.42
N GLY A 387 16.07 -9.25 -12.26
CA GLY A 387 16.53 -10.10 -13.36
C GLY A 387 15.45 -10.95 -14.01
N ILE A 388 14.45 -11.43 -13.26
CA ILE A 388 13.47 -12.42 -13.75
C ILE A 388 12.07 -11.82 -13.88
N LEU A 389 11.65 -10.91 -12.98
CA LEU A 389 10.30 -10.36 -13.02
C LEU A 389 10.25 -9.05 -13.80
N PHE A 390 11.24 -8.17 -13.64
CA PHE A 390 11.12 -6.79 -14.10
C PHE A 390 11.81 -6.46 -15.42
N GLN A 391 13.00 -7.00 -15.66
CA GLN A 391 13.67 -6.76 -16.93
C GLN A 391 13.05 -7.56 -18.08
N VAL A 392 13.21 -7.02 -19.29
CA VAL A 392 12.89 -7.68 -20.55
C VAL A 392 14.15 -7.73 -21.43
N PRO A 393 14.55 -8.92 -21.93
CA PRO A 393 14.02 -10.24 -21.59
C PRO A 393 14.41 -10.69 -20.17
N PRO A 394 13.60 -11.54 -19.49
CA PRO A 394 14.01 -12.17 -18.23
C PRO A 394 15.31 -12.97 -18.36
N ASP A 395 16.10 -12.95 -17.31
CA ASP A 395 17.32 -13.73 -17.14
C ASP A 395 17.19 -14.71 -15.95
N PRO A 396 16.83 -15.98 -16.20
CA PRO A 396 16.71 -16.98 -15.14
C PRO A 396 18.06 -17.39 -14.52
N THR A 397 19.19 -17.08 -15.17
CA THR A 397 20.53 -17.44 -14.69
C THR A 397 20.92 -16.66 -13.43
N VAL A 398 20.23 -15.55 -13.13
CA VAL A 398 20.42 -14.76 -11.92
C VAL A 398 20.25 -15.59 -10.64
N THR A 399 19.44 -16.65 -10.65
CA THR A 399 19.31 -17.56 -9.50
C THR A 399 20.60 -18.28 -9.15
N GLN A 400 21.53 -18.44 -10.09
CA GLN A 400 22.81 -19.11 -9.90
C GLN A 400 23.86 -18.18 -9.28
N ASN A 401 23.73 -16.86 -9.48
CA ASN A 401 24.73 -15.89 -9.03
C ASN A 401 24.14 -14.49 -8.73
N SER A 402 23.11 -14.44 -7.90
CA SER A 402 22.35 -13.20 -7.62
C SER A 402 23.21 -12.07 -7.06
N ARG A 403 24.20 -12.41 -6.23
CA ARG A 403 25.16 -11.45 -5.68
C ARG A 403 25.98 -10.77 -6.78
N GLN A 404 26.53 -11.54 -7.72
CA GLN A 404 27.28 -10.98 -8.83
C GLN A 404 26.37 -10.21 -9.80
N PHE A 405 25.13 -10.64 -10.00
CA PHE A 405 24.16 -9.84 -10.73
C PHE A 405 23.95 -8.46 -10.08
N ALA A 406 23.74 -8.40 -8.76
CA ALA A 406 23.59 -7.14 -8.03
C ALA A 406 24.83 -6.24 -8.17
N PHE A 407 26.02 -6.82 -7.97
CA PHE A 407 27.28 -6.09 -8.03
C PHE A 407 27.63 -5.56 -9.40
N ASN A 408 27.16 -6.21 -10.47
CA ASN A 408 27.49 -5.84 -11.85
C ASN A 408 26.36 -5.11 -12.57
N PHE A 409 25.20 -4.90 -11.93
CA PHE A 409 24.05 -4.22 -12.52
C PHE A 409 24.42 -2.80 -12.97
N ASN A 410 24.28 -2.53 -14.27
CA ASN A 410 24.65 -1.26 -14.86
C ASN A 410 23.44 -0.33 -15.00
N PHE A 411 23.49 0.84 -14.36
CA PHE A 411 22.38 1.80 -14.35
C PHE A 411 22.18 2.56 -15.67
N ASP A 412 23.13 2.50 -16.60
CA ASP A 412 22.99 3.05 -17.96
C ASP A 412 22.44 2.01 -18.96
N THR A 413 22.79 0.73 -18.80
CA THR A 413 22.46 -0.31 -19.80
C THR A 413 21.45 -1.37 -19.33
N ASP A 414 21.44 -1.73 -18.05
CA ASP A 414 20.51 -2.74 -17.51
C ASP A 414 19.22 -2.09 -16.99
N TYR A 415 19.31 -0.94 -16.33
CA TYR A 415 18.14 -0.22 -15.84
C TYR A 415 17.07 0.09 -16.91
N PRO A 416 17.43 0.51 -18.15
CA PRO A 416 16.44 0.69 -19.22
C PRO A 416 15.63 -0.58 -19.55
N LYS A 417 16.15 -1.79 -19.25
CA LYS A 417 15.43 -3.05 -19.50
C LYS A 417 14.17 -3.19 -18.65
N LEU A 418 14.04 -2.44 -17.55
CA LEU A 418 12.81 -2.42 -16.74
C LEU A 418 11.63 -1.76 -17.48
N SER A 419 11.93 -0.87 -18.43
CA SER A 419 10.95 -0.20 -19.29
C SER A 419 10.85 -0.84 -20.69
N ALA A 420 11.67 -1.85 -20.98
CA ALA A 420 11.71 -2.50 -22.28
C ALA A 420 10.52 -3.46 -22.49
N THR A 421 10.23 -3.71 -23.76
CA THR A 421 9.26 -4.69 -24.25
C THR A 421 9.85 -5.46 -25.42
N ASN A 422 9.26 -6.60 -25.78
CA ASN A 422 9.53 -7.32 -27.02
C ASN A 422 8.28 -8.08 -27.48
N ASP A 423 8.39 -8.94 -28.50
CA ASP A 423 7.27 -9.69 -29.07
C ASP A 423 6.58 -10.64 -28.06
N VAL A 424 7.29 -11.09 -27.03
CA VAL A 424 6.77 -11.99 -25.99
C VAL A 424 6.29 -11.23 -24.75
N TYR A 425 7.07 -10.25 -24.31
CA TYR A 425 6.80 -9.40 -23.15
C TYR A 425 6.36 -8.02 -23.65
N THR A 426 5.08 -7.91 -23.98
CA THR A 426 4.50 -6.74 -24.64
C THR A 426 4.20 -5.57 -23.70
N GLU A 427 4.27 -5.80 -22.40
CA GLU A 427 4.11 -4.78 -21.35
C GLU A 427 5.34 -4.80 -20.42
N SER A 428 5.93 -3.63 -20.19
CA SER A 428 7.11 -3.48 -19.33
C SER A 428 6.73 -3.48 -17.85
N SER A 429 7.69 -3.78 -16.97
CA SER A 429 7.43 -3.79 -15.53
C SER A 429 7.03 -2.44 -14.95
N MET A 430 7.55 -1.35 -15.52
CA MET A 430 7.11 0.00 -15.15
C MET A 430 5.62 0.24 -15.49
N SER A 431 5.04 -0.48 -16.45
CA SER A 431 3.61 -0.38 -16.79
C SER A 431 2.74 -1.29 -15.92
N PHE A 432 3.11 -2.57 -15.76
CA PHE A 432 2.25 -3.52 -15.05
C PHE A 432 2.41 -3.50 -13.52
N MET A 433 3.53 -3.01 -12.99
CA MET A 433 3.74 -2.94 -11.54
C MET A 433 3.27 -1.62 -10.92
N MET A 434 3.35 -0.51 -11.66
CA MET A 434 3.05 0.83 -11.13
C MET A 434 1.57 1.20 -11.32
N PRO A 435 0.99 2.02 -10.43
CA PRO A 435 -0.30 2.63 -10.67
C PRO A 435 -0.26 3.48 -11.95
N PRO A 436 -1.13 3.22 -12.96
CA PRO A 436 -1.20 4.09 -14.13
C PRO A 436 -1.74 5.46 -13.74
N ASP A 437 -1.16 6.53 -14.30
CA ASP A 437 -1.57 7.93 -14.04
C ASP A 437 -1.77 8.18 -12.53
N GLU A 438 -0.74 7.88 -11.73
CA GLU A 438 -0.83 7.77 -10.27
C GLU A 438 -1.32 9.00 -9.50
N LEU A 439 -1.38 10.16 -10.16
CA LEU A 439 -1.92 11.41 -9.62
C LEU A 439 -3.42 11.57 -9.91
N ASN A 440 -3.95 10.84 -10.90
CA ASN A 440 -5.34 10.89 -11.29
C ASN A 440 -6.17 9.88 -10.49
N LEU A 441 -6.73 10.37 -9.39
CA LEU A 441 -7.62 9.61 -8.51
C LEU A 441 -9.08 10.01 -8.71
N ASP A 442 -9.43 10.54 -9.88
CA ASP A 442 -10.76 11.08 -10.14
C ASP A 442 -11.87 10.04 -9.99
N LYS A 443 -11.64 8.80 -10.44
CA LYS A 443 -12.63 7.72 -10.27
C LYS A 443 -12.94 7.47 -8.80
N LEU A 444 -11.89 7.33 -7.98
CA LEU A 444 -12.00 7.13 -6.54
C LEU A 444 -12.69 8.32 -5.87
N ARG A 445 -12.17 9.52 -6.09
CA ARG A 445 -12.68 10.77 -5.49
C ARG A 445 -14.13 11.04 -5.89
N ASN A 446 -14.45 10.96 -7.18
CA ASN A 446 -15.79 11.29 -7.69
C ASN A 446 -16.86 10.31 -7.21
N HIS A 447 -16.48 9.08 -6.84
CA HIS A 447 -17.38 8.12 -6.20
C HIS A 447 -17.46 8.30 -4.67
N GLY A 448 -16.71 9.24 -4.08
CA GLY A 448 -16.70 9.48 -2.64
C GLY A 448 -15.67 8.64 -1.89
N GLY A 449 -14.81 7.93 -2.61
CA GLY A 449 -13.77 7.08 -2.04
C GLY A 449 -12.70 7.87 -1.29
N LYS A 450 -12.01 7.19 -0.37
CA LYS A 450 -10.96 7.74 0.49
C LYS A 450 -9.71 6.87 0.44
N ILE A 451 -8.54 7.47 0.58
CA ILE A 451 -7.25 6.76 0.66
C ILE A 451 -6.45 7.21 1.88
N ILE A 452 -5.97 6.23 2.63
CA ILE A 452 -4.97 6.42 3.68
C ILE A 452 -3.70 5.69 3.26
N VAL A 453 -2.58 6.41 3.29
CA VAL A 453 -1.24 5.85 3.11
C VAL A 453 -0.49 5.98 4.43
N VAL A 454 0.15 4.91 4.90
CA VAL A 454 0.96 4.92 6.13
C VAL A 454 2.31 4.28 5.84
N GLN A 455 3.43 4.88 6.24
CA GLN A 455 4.75 4.31 5.98
C GLN A 455 5.77 4.65 7.07
N GLY A 456 6.66 3.69 7.35
CA GLY A 456 7.77 3.89 8.27
C GLY A 456 8.81 4.82 7.68
N THR A 457 9.32 5.74 8.49
CA THR A 457 10.36 6.69 8.06
C THR A 457 11.70 5.99 7.83
N ALA A 458 11.99 4.91 8.56
CA ALA A 458 13.21 4.11 8.46
C ALA A 458 13.03 2.85 7.61
N ASP A 459 12.12 2.87 6.63
CA ASP A 459 11.88 1.72 5.76
C ASP A 459 13.12 1.38 4.91
N GLY A 460 13.67 0.20 5.13
CA GLY A 460 14.87 -0.28 4.43
C GLY A 460 14.66 -0.59 2.94
N VAL A 461 13.42 -0.61 2.45
CA VAL A 461 13.04 -1.08 1.11
C VAL A 461 12.54 0.05 0.24
N PHE A 462 11.41 0.62 0.63
CA PHE A 462 10.68 1.64 -0.12
C PHE A 462 10.92 2.96 0.56
N SER A 463 11.37 3.95 -0.21
CA SER A 463 11.63 5.26 0.35
C SER A 463 10.33 5.92 0.79
N VAL A 464 10.33 6.48 2.00
CA VAL A 464 9.25 7.36 2.45
C VAL A 464 9.21 8.67 1.64
N ASP A 465 10.33 9.08 1.04
CA ASP A 465 10.41 10.26 0.16
C ASP A 465 9.71 10.02 -1.16
N ASP A 466 9.70 8.79 -1.66
CA ASP A 466 8.94 8.41 -2.86
C ASP A 466 7.44 8.63 -2.63
N THR A 467 6.93 8.15 -1.49
CA THR A 467 5.54 8.36 -1.07
C THR A 467 5.24 9.84 -0.76
N GLN A 468 6.16 10.55 -0.11
CA GLN A 468 6.02 11.98 0.13
C GLN A 468 5.95 12.77 -1.18
N ASN A 469 6.83 12.48 -2.13
CA ASN A 469 6.84 13.13 -3.45
C ASN A 469 5.55 12.86 -4.23
N TRP A 470 4.99 11.65 -4.15
CA TRP A 470 3.68 11.35 -4.72
C TRP A 470 2.59 12.20 -4.05
N TYR A 471 2.56 12.28 -2.73
CA TYR A 471 1.54 13.03 -2.00
C TYR A 471 1.66 14.54 -2.25
N ASP A 472 2.86 15.11 -2.29
CA ASP A 472 3.11 16.51 -2.64
C ASP A 472 2.62 16.84 -4.05
N GLN A 473 2.87 15.94 -5.01
CA GLN A 473 2.34 16.08 -6.37
C GLN A 473 0.82 15.95 -6.43
N LEU A 474 0.22 15.08 -5.62
CA LEU A 474 -1.23 14.93 -5.49
C LEU A 474 -1.88 16.19 -4.91
N LEU A 475 -1.27 16.78 -3.88
CA LEU A 475 -1.68 18.07 -3.30
C LEU A 475 -1.69 19.16 -4.38
N GLN A 476 -0.63 19.21 -5.20
CA GLN A 476 -0.54 20.18 -6.29
C GLN A 476 -1.53 19.90 -7.43
N HIS A 477 -1.75 18.63 -7.78
CA HIS A 477 -2.68 18.20 -8.83
C HIS A 477 -4.11 18.66 -8.52
N TYR A 478 -4.56 18.51 -7.27
CA TYR A 478 -5.92 18.83 -6.82
C TYR A 478 -6.08 20.22 -6.18
N LYS A 479 -5.02 21.05 -6.15
CA LYS A 479 -5.00 22.32 -5.40
C LYS A 479 -6.13 23.29 -5.75
N ASN A 480 -6.46 23.40 -7.03
CA ASN A 480 -7.46 24.34 -7.56
C ASN A 480 -8.67 23.61 -8.16
N ASP A 481 -8.86 22.34 -7.83
CA ASP A 481 -9.94 21.57 -8.41
C ASP A 481 -11.28 21.99 -7.80
N ALA A 482 -12.26 22.28 -8.67
CA ALA A 482 -13.58 22.71 -8.27
C ALA A 482 -14.30 21.69 -7.38
N LYS A 483 -13.96 20.40 -7.50
CA LYS A 483 -14.52 19.31 -6.70
C LYS A 483 -13.85 19.16 -5.35
N GLY A 484 -12.78 19.87 -5.03
CA GLY A 484 -12.10 19.76 -3.75
C GLY A 484 -10.66 19.29 -3.83
N THR A 485 -9.99 19.35 -2.70
CA THR A 485 -8.53 19.21 -2.59
C THR A 485 -8.11 17.81 -2.14
N ALA A 486 -6.86 17.41 -2.38
CA ALA A 486 -6.37 16.09 -2.00
C ALA A 486 -6.60 15.74 -0.51
N PRO A 487 -6.39 16.63 0.49
CA PRO A 487 -6.63 16.28 1.90
C PRO A 487 -8.07 15.92 2.27
N GLU A 488 -9.05 16.27 1.42
CA GLU A 488 -10.46 15.90 1.61
C GLU A 488 -10.75 14.43 1.26
N PHE A 489 -9.84 13.74 0.57
CA PHE A 489 -10.00 12.32 0.23
C PHE A 489 -8.73 11.45 0.35
N ALA A 490 -7.55 12.04 0.49
CA ALA A 490 -6.27 11.35 0.60
C ALA A 490 -5.47 11.88 1.80
N ARG A 491 -5.00 10.99 2.67
CA ARG A 491 -4.09 11.33 3.79
C ARG A 491 -2.88 10.41 3.83
N PHE A 492 -1.72 10.99 4.12
CA PHE A 492 -0.46 10.28 4.28
C PHE A 492 0.05 10.44 5.72
N PHE A 493 0.51 9.35 6.34
CA PHE A 493 1.04 9.31 7.70
C PHE A 493 2.42 8.67 7.72
N ARG A 494 3.39 9.35 8.33
CA ARG A 494 4.73 8.81 8.60
C ARG A 494 4.78 8.17 9.98
N VAL A 495 5.58 7.12 10.13
CA VAL A 495 5.85 6.46 11.42
C VAL A 495 7.36 6.53 11.70
N PRO A 496 7.82 7.52 12.50
CA PRO A 496 9.24 7.67 12.85
C PRO A 496 9.84 6.41 13.45
N GLY A 497 11.10 6.10 13.08
CA GLY A 497 11.80 4.90 13.55
C GLY A 497 11.33 3.57 12.97
N MET A 498 10.11 3.50 12.41
CA MET A 498 9.54 2.22 11.97
C MET A 498 10.25 1.74 10.70
N ASN A 499 10.62 0.46 10.71
CA ASN A 499 11.23 -0.23 9.58
C ASN A 499 10.16 -0.65 8.55
N HIS A 500 10.50 -1.59 7.65
CA HIS A 500 9.58 -2.04 6.62
C HIS A 500 8.37 -2.76 7.22
N THR A 501 7.18 -2.19 7.03
CA THR A 501 5.88 -2.66 7.55
C THR A 501 5.67 -2.55 9.07
N ARG A 502 6.69 -2.81 9.89
CA ARG A 502 6.64 -2.86 11.36
C ARG A 502 8.06 -2.86 11.95
N ASP A 503 8.19 -3.08 13.26
CA ASP A 503 9.47 -3.17 13.99
C ASP A 503 10.29 -1.86 13.89
N GLY A 504 11.55 -1.87 14.33
CA GLY A 504 12.36 -0.65 14.53
C GLY A 504 12.13 -0.01 15.90
N ILE A 505 12.86 1.05 16.20
CA ILE A 505 12.67 1.85 17.42
C ILE A 505 11.47 2.76 17.20
N ALA A 506 10.26 2.22 17.35
CA ALA A 506 9.05 2.89 16.91
C ALA A 506 7.79 2.52 17.72
N THR A 507 6.80 3.39 17.65
CA THR A 507 5.41 3.05 17.94
C THR A 507 4.78 2.41 16.70
N ASP A 508 5.06 1.13 16.47
CA ASP A 508 4.76 0.43 15.22
C ASP A 508 3.40 -0.29 15.19
N GLN A 509 2.65 -0.32 16.29
CA GLN A 509 1.30 -0.91 16.34
C GLN A 509 0.23 0.16 16.20
N PHE A 510 -0.59 0.08 15.15
CA PHE A 510 -1.70 1.01 14.91
C PHE A 510 -2.83 0.37 14.08
N ASP A 511 -4.04 0.93 14.22
CA ASP A 511 -5.20 0.62 13.40
C ASP A 511 -5.53 1.81 12.48
N ALA A 512 -5.30 1.62 11.18
CA ALA A 512 -5.65 2.58 10.13
C ALA A 512 -6.93 2.19 9.36
N LEU A 513 -7.48 0.99 9.57
CA LEU A 513 -8.70 0.53 8.90
C LEU A 513 -9.94 1.16 9.53
N THR A 514 -10.03 1.18 10.85
CA THR A 514 -11.14 1.85 11.56
C THR A 514 -11.29 3.31 11.17
N PRO A 515 -10.23 4.16 11.20
CA PRO A 515 -10.36 5.54 10.76
C PRO A 515 -10.70 5.68 9.26
N LEU A 516 -10.24 4.76 8.40
CA LEU A 516 -10.65 4.74 6.99
C LEU A 516 -12.15 4.48 6.85
N VAL A 517 -12.69 3.48 7.55
CA VAL A 517 -14.12 3.18 7.59
C VAL A 517 -14.91 4.39 8.09
N ASN A 518 -14.46 5.01 9.19
CA ASN A 518 -15.10 6.19 9.75
C ASN A 518 -15.12 7.37 8.77
N TRP A 519 -14.06 7.54 8.00
CA TRP A 519 -13.98 8.58 6.98
C TRP A 519 -14.91 8.31 5.80
N VAL A 520 -14.88 7.09 5.27
CA VAL A 520 -15.71 6.66 4.15
C VAL A 520 -17.19 6.74 4.49
N GLU A 521 -17.59 6.23 5.64
CA GLU A 521 -19.00 5.97 5.96
C GLU A 521 -19.66 7.07 6.80
N TYR A 522 -18.88 7.87 7.53
CA TYR A 522 -19.39 8.87 8.47
C TYR A 522 -18.79 10.26 8.26
N GLY A 523 -17.92 10.44 7.26
CA GLY A 523 -17.28 11.72 6.94
C GLY A 523 -16.26 12.17 7.97
N GLN A 524 -15.78 11.26 8.83
CA GLN A 524 -14.84 11.55 9.90
C GLN A 524 -13.40 11.34 9.43
N ALA A 525 -12.81 12.37 8.85
CA ALA A 525 -11.43 12.31 8.40
C ALA A 525 -10.46 12.19 9.60
N PRO A 526 -9.44 11.32 9.56
CA PRO A 526 -8.60 11.03 10.72
C PRO A 526 -7.53 12.09 10.95
N ASP A 527 -7.76 13.04 11.86
CA ASP A 527 -6.79 14.11 12.18
C ASP A 527 -5.54 13.61 12.91
N LYS A 528 -5.59 12.38 13.41
CA LYS A 528 -4.45 11.60 13.88
C LYS A 528 -4.81 10.11 13.93
N ILE A 529 -3.81 9.25 13.89
CA ILE A 529 -3.93 7.81 14.19
C ILE A 529 -3.04 7.53 15.40
N ILE A 530 -3.57 6.95 16.48
CA ILE A 530 -2.73 6.63 17.64
C ILE A 530 -1.95 5.35 17.36
N ALA A 531 -0.62 5.45 17.50
CA ALA A 531 0.28 4.31 17.41
C ALA A 531 0.92 4.01 18.76
N THR A 532 1.23 2.74 19.00
CA THR A 532 1.73 2.20 20.26
C THR A 532 3.02 1.41 20.04
N ALA A 533 3.97 1.51 20.95
CA ALA A 533 5.12 0.63 21.00
C ALA A 533 4.69 -0.78 21.46
N ARG A 534 5.24 -1.82 20.84
CA ARG A 534 4.94 -3.22 21.22
C ARG A 534 5.87 -3.74 22.31
N GLY A 535 5.88 -3.12 23.49
CA GLY A 535 6.72 -3.54 24.61
C GLY A 535 6.23 -4.80 25.34
N ALA A 536 6.89 -5.11 26.45
CA ALA A 536 6.54 -6.27 27.28
C ALA A 536 5.06 -6.23 27.71
N GLY A 537 4.35 -7.35 27.57
CA GLY A 537 2.92 -7.44 27.89
C GLY A 537 1.98 -6.95 26.77
N ASN A 538 2.47 -6.68 25.56
CA ASN A 538 1.63 -6.26 24.44
C ASN A 538 0.44 -7.23 24.21
N PRO A 539 -0.80 -6.73 24.08
CA PRO A 539 -2.00 -7.56 24.03
C PRO A 539 -2.10 -8.47 22.79
N SER A 540 -1.34 -8.20 21.73
CA SER A 540 -1.28 -9.09 20.56
C SER A 540 -0.43 -10.35 20.79
N GLY A 541 0.40 -10.36 21.84
CA GLY A 541 1.44 -11.36 22.05
C GLY A 541 2.69 -11.17 21.17
N GLN A 542 2.70 -10.20 20.25
CA GLN A 542 3.83 -9.91 19.38
C GLN A 542 4.63 -8.72 19.92
N VAL A 543 5.63 -9.00 20.76
CA VAL A 543 6.52 -7.98 21.33
C VAL A 543 7.58 -7.58 20.29
N ASN A 544 7.85 -6.27 20.17
CA ASN A 544 9.01 -5.73 19.48
C ASN A 544 10.20 -5.71 20.46
N THR A 545 11.20 -6.56 20.19
CA THR A 545 12.37 -6.73 21.06
C THR A 545 13.46 -5.68 20.82
N GLU A 546 13.28 -4.79 19.86
CA GLU A 546 14.26 -3.74 19.50
C GLU A 546 14.04 -2.44 20.28
N LEU A 547 12.94 -2.34 21.03
CA LEU A 547 12.61 -1.15 21.80
C LEU A 547 13.67 -0.85 22.87
N PRO A 548 14.06 0.42 23.07
CA PRO A 548 14.93 0.84 24.15
C PRO A 548 14.38 0.43 25.53
N GLN A 549 15.25 0.04 26.44
CA GLN A 549 14.85 -0.45 27.77
C GLN A 549 14.22 0.63 28.66
N ASP A 550 14.50 1.90 28.36
CA ASP A 550 14.00 3.08 29.05
C ASP A 550 12.67 3.59 28.48
N TRP A 551 12.17 3.02 27.37
CA TRP A 551 10.83 3.32 26.87
C TRP A 551 9.76 2.69 27.76
N ALA A 552 8.64 3.40 27.95
CA ALA A 552 7.45 2.74 28.46
C ALA A 552 7.02 1.63 27.50
N PRO A 553 6.68 0.42 27.99
CA PRO A 553 6.30 -0.71 27.14
C PRO A 553 5.00 -0.44 26.33
N ASP A 554 4.21 0.54 26.76
CA ASP A 554 2.98 1.01 26.14
C ASP A 554 3.11 2.47 25.64
N ARG A 555 4.33 2.93 25.32
CA ARG A 555 4.56 4.27 24.76
C ARG A 555 3.62 4.51 23.57
N THR A 556 3.00 5.68 23.50
CA THR A 556 2.10 6.06 22.40
C THR A 556 2.50 7.38 21.74
N ARG A 557 2.30 7.49 20.43
CA ARG A 557 2.46 8.73 19.66
C ARG A 557 1.26 8.92 18.72
N PRO A 558 0.80 10.16 18.47
CA PRO A 558 -0.13 10.41 17.38
C PRO A 558 0.63 10.43 16.06
N LEU A 559 0.27 9.57 15.12
CA LEU A 559 0.64 9.72 13.71
C LEU A 559 -0.18 10.88 13.14
N CYS A 560 0.51 11.87 12.57
CA CYS A 560 -0.10 13.08 12.06
C CYS A 560 -0.25 13.05 10.54
N PRO A 561 -1.33 13.63 9.98
CA PRO A 561 -1.49 13.72 8.54
C PRO A 561 -0.44 14.69 8.00
N TYR A 562 0.42 14.21 7.12
CA TYR A 562 1.44 14.99 6.45
C TYR A 562 0.83 16.24 5.78
N PRO A 563 1.46 17.43 5.88
CA PRO A 563 2.82 17.67 6.37
C PRO A 563 2.94 17.90 7.88
N LEU A 564 1.85 17.77 8.65
CA LEU A 564 1.91 17.93 10.10
C LEU A 564 2.74 16.82 10.74
N ILE A 565 3.36 17.13 11.88
CA ILE A 565 4.11 16.17 12.69
C ILE A 565 3.60 16.18 14.13
N ALA A 566 3.93 15.13 14.90
CA ALA A 566 3.66 15.14 16.34
C ALA A 566 4.68 16.06 17.03
N ARG A 567 4.20 17.15 17.64
CA ARG A 567 5.02 18.03 18.50
C ARG A 567 4.61 17.90 19.94
N TYR A 568 5.60 17.77 20.83
CA TYR A 568 5.33 17.72 22.26
C TYR A 568 4.77 19.05 22.76
N ASN A 569 3.76 19.00 23.62
CA ASN A 569 3.08 20.20 24.12
C ASN A 569 3.90 20.93 25.21
N GLY A 570 5.03 20.36 25.65
CA GLY A 570 5.90 20.93 26.69
C GLY A 570 5.45 20.62 28.12
N GLN A 571 4.34 19.91 28.30
CA GLN A 571 3.76 19.53 29.59
C GLN A 571 3.14 18.13 29.50
N GLY A 572 3.19 17.39 30.61
CA GLY A 572 2.66 16.03 30.72
C GLY A 572 3.74 14.95 30.61
N ASP A 573 3.31 13.71 30.47
CA ASP A 573 4.18 12.55 30.24
C ASP A 573 4.48 12.42 28.74
N SER A 574 5.76 12.51 28.36
CA SER A 574 6.21 12.34 26.98
C SER A 574 6.01 10.92 26.47
N GLU A 575 5.70 9.93 27.31
CA GLU A 575 5.36 8.58 26.87
C GLU A 575 3.92 8.48 26.31
N LYS A 576 3.09 9.51 26.47
CA LYS A 576 1.64 9.48 26.15
C LYS A 576 1.26 10.42 25.01
N ALA A 577 0.56 9.87 24.00
CA ALA A 577 0.16 10.59 22.79
C ALA A 577 -0.75 11.80 23.02
N GLU A 578 -1.47 11.85 24.15
CA GLU A 578 -2.33 12.99 24.52
C GLU A 578 -1.54 14.29 24.81
N ASN A 579 -0.26 14.16 25.15
CA ASN A 579 0.63 15.29 25.40
C ASN A 579 1.35 15.79 24.13
N PHE A 580 0.91 15.33 22.96
CA PHE A 580 1.39 15.76 21.65
C PHE A 580 0.24 16.33 20.82
N SER A 581 0.57 17.26 19.93
CA SER A 581 -0.36 17.83 18.95
C SER A 581 0.20 17.70 17.54
N CYS A 582 -0.66 17.46 16.56
CA CYS A 582 -0.30 17.54 15.15
C CYS A 582 -0.21 19.02 14.73
N LYS A 583 1.00 19.49 14.41
CA LYS A 583 1.30 20.91 14.10
C LYS A 583 2.38 21.06 13.04
#